data_AF-A0A9R1N6V4-F1
#
_entry.id   AF-A0A9R1N6V4-F1
#
_cell.length_a   1.000
_cell.length_b   1.000
_cell.length_c   1.000
_cell.angle_alpha   90.00
_cell.angle_beta   90.00
_cell.angle_gamma   90.00
#
_symmetry.space_group_name_H-M   'P 1'
#
loop_
_entity.id
_entity.type
_entity.pdbx_description
1 polymer ?
#
loop_
_entity_poly.entity_id
_entity_poly.type
_entity_poly.pdbx_seq_one_letter_code
_entity_poly.pdbx_strand_id
1 'polypeptide(L)'
;MRDLARRHGPVMLLRLGEVPTLVVSSPEAAREVMKTHDMLFATRPLNSTMSVLTNGGRDIVFAPYGDHWRQLRKIAVLELLSPGRVLSFRAIREEEVAAMLHDVADAAAAARPVELHACLSVVVSNITVRTVMGDYRFK
;
A
#
# COMPACT_ATOMS: atom_id res chain seq x y z
N MET A 1 -18.00 -9.64 -2.23
CA MET A 1 -17.60 -10.45 -1.06
C MET A 1 -18.54 -10.29 0.14
N ARG A 2 -18.93 -9.07 0.53
CA ARG A 2 -19.84 -8.83 1.68
C ARG A 2 -21.13 -9.66 1.65
N ASP A 3 -21.82 -9.72 0.52
CA ASP A 3 -23.09 -10.49 0.41
C ASP A 3 -22.91 -12.00 0.38
N LEU A 4 -21.70 -12.48 0.06
CA LEU A 4 -21.36 -13.90 0.21
C LEU A 4 -21.11 -14.22 1.68
N ALA A 5 -20.36 -13.38 2.40
CA ALA A 5 -20.13 -13.56 3.83
C ALA A 5 -21.44 -13.53 4.64
N ARG A 6 -22.42 -12.70 4.25
CA ARG A 6 -23.76 -12.71 4.85
C ARG A 6 -24.50 -14.05 4.68
N ARG A 7 -24.27 -14.75 3.57
CA ARG A 7 -24.95 -16.01 3.24
C ARG A 7 -24.22 -17.24 3.77
N HIS A 8 -22.88 -17.21 3.75
CA HIS A 8 -22.05 -18.38 4.02
C HIS A 8 -21.25 -18.28 5.32
N GLY A 9 -21.32 -17.14 6.02
CA GLY A 9 -20.58 -16.88 7.24
C GLY A 9 -19.30 -16.07 7.03
N PRO A 10 -18.68 -15.59 8.13
CA PRO A 10 -17.53 -14.69 8.08
C PRO A 10 -16.21 -15.36 7.67
N VAL A 11 -16.17 -16.69 7.62
CA VAL A 11 -15.05 -17.49 7.13
C VAL A 11 -15.59 -18.42 6.05
N MET A 12 -15.15 -18.21 4.81
CA MET A 12 -15.64 -18.97 3.66
C MET A 12 -14.50 -19.38 2.75
N LEU A 13 -14.58 -20.59 2.20
CA LEU A 13 -13.64 -21.08 1.20
C LEU A 13 -14.26 -20.91 -0.19
N LEU A 14 -13.58 -20.13 -1.04
CA LEU A 14 -13.96 -19.92 -2.44
C LEU A 14 -12.91 -20.56 -3.36
N ARG A 15 -13.28 -20.85 -4.61
CA ARG A 15 -12.34 -21.17 -5.67
C ARG A 15 -12.27 -20.00 -6.64
N LEU A 16 -11.13 -19.30 -6.66
CA LEU A 16 -10.87 -18.21 -7.61
C LEU A 16 -10.12 -18.80 -8.81
N GLY A 17 -10.88 -19.19 -9.82
CA GLY A 17 -10.36 -20.07 -10.87
C GLY A 17 -9.97 -21.42 -10.27
N GLU A 18 -8.72 -21.80 -10.43
CA GLU A 18 -8.18 -23.05 -9.87
C GLU A 18 -7.65 -22.89 -8.44
N VAL A 19 -7.55 -21.66 -7.92
CA VAL A 19 -6.90 -21.37 -6.64
C VAL A 19 -7.92 -21.41 -5.49
N PRO A 20 -7.82 -22.35 -4.54
CA PRO A 20 -8.61 -22.31 -3.32
C PRO A 20 -8.22 -21.09 -2.48
N THR A 21 -9.20 -20.28 -2.10
CA THR A 21 -9.00 -18.99 -1.42
C THR A 21 -9.88 -18.92 -0.19
N LEU A 22 -9.24 -18.86 0.98
CA LEU A 22 -9.93 -18.57 2.23
C LEU A 22 -10.22 -17.08 2.33
N VAL A 23 -11.49 -16.71 2.48
CA VAL A 23 -11.92 -15.33 2.71
C VAL A 23 -12.36 -15.17 4.15
N VAL A 24 -11.76 -14.21 4.84
CA VAL A 24 -12.14 -13.77 6.19
C VAL A 24 -12.82 -12.41 6.10
N SER A 25 -13.97 -12.25 6.74
CA SER A 25 -14.85 -11.07 6.61
C SER A 25 -15.43 -10.59 7.95
N SER A 26 -14.79 -10.92 9.07
CA SER A 26 -15.07 -10.31 10.37
C SER A 26 -13.77 -9.92 11.09
N PRO A 27 -13.82 -8.97 12.05
CA PRO A 27 -12.66 -8.60 12.85
C PRO A 27 -12.05 -9.78 13.63
N GLU A 28 -12.88 -10.68 14.15
CA GLU A 28 -12.46 -11.85 14.92
C GLU A 28 -11.69 -12.83 14.02
N ALA A 29 -12.23 -13.14 12.85
CA ALA A 29 -11.57 -14.00 11.87
C ALA A 29 -10.26 -13.37 11.34
N ALA A 30 -10.26 -12.06 11.09
CA ALA A 30 -9.06 -11.34 10.69
C ALA A 30 -7.99 -11.38 11.79
N ARG A 31 -8.37 -11.26 13.06
CA ARG A 31 -7.45 -11.39 14.20
C ARG A 31 -6.84 -12.78 14.28
N GLU A 32 -7.63 -13.83 14.06
CA GLU A 32 -7.13 -15.21 14.04
C GLU A 32 -6.06 -15.41 12.96
N VAL A 33 -6.26 -14.88 11.76
CA VAL A 33 -5.31 -15.01 10.64
C VAL A 33 -4.11 -14.08 10.75
N MET A 34 -4.32 -12.82 11.14
CA MET A 34 -3.30 -11.77 11.08
C MET A 34 -2.53 -11.58 12.38
N LYS A 35 -2.95 -12.23 13.48
CA LYS A 35 -2.29 -12.10 14.78
C LYS A 35 -2.10 -13.45 15.48
N THR A 36 -3.15 -14.24 15.65
CA THR A 36 -3.04 -15.52 16.39
C THR A 36 -2.19 -16.52 15.61
N HIS A 37 -2.38 -16.59 14.30
CA HIS A 37 -1.70 -17.52 13.38
C HIS A 37 -0.89 -16.78 12.30
N ASP A 38 -0.44 -15.56 12.59
CA ASP A 38 0.18 -14.66 11.61
C ASP A 38 1.34 -15.29 10.82
N MET A 39 2.19 -16.05 11.51
CA MET A 39 3.33 -16.77 10.93
C MET A 39 2.91 -17.81 9.88
N LEU A 40 1.79 -18.51 10.07
CA LEU A 40 1.28 -19.50 9.12
C LEU A 40 0.76 -18.84 7.83
N PHE A 41 0.28 -17.60 7.94
CA PHE A 41 -0.29 -16.82 6.84
C PHE A 41 0.62 -15.68 6.35
N ALA A 42 1.89 -15.66 6.80
CA ALA A 42 2.82 -14.58 6.49
C ALA A 42 3.31 -14.65 5.03
N THR A 43 3.44 -15.84 4.48
CA THR A 43 3.88 -16.05 3.09
C THR A 43 2.76 -15.72 2.10
N ARG A 44 3.09 -14.93 1.07
CA ARG A 44 2.16 -14.54 0.02
C ARG A 44 2.25 -15.51 -1.17
N PRO A 45 1.12 -16.01 -1.71
CA PRO A 45 1.13 -16.75 -2.96
C PRO A 45 1.70 -15.90 -4.11
N LEU A 46 2.63 -16.47 -4.87
CA LEU A 46 3.28 -15.81 -6.00
C LEU A 46 2.76 -16.40 -7.31
N ASN A 47 2.01 -15.61 -8.07
CA ASN A 47 1.60 -15.98 -9.43
C ASN A 47 2.69 -15.64 -10.46
N SER A 48 2.55 -16.14 -11.70
CA SER A 48 3.56 -15.97 -12.75
C SER A 48 3.87 -14.50 -13.07
N THR A 49 2.84 -13.65 -13.13
CA THR A 49 3.02 -12.22 -13.40
C THR A 49 3.82 -11.54 -12.28
N MET A 50 3.45 -11.79 -11.03
CA MET A 50 4.16 -11.24 -9.89
C MET A 50 5.58 -11.78 -9.80
N SER A 51 5.80 -13.06 -10.10
CA SER A 51 7.14 -13.65 -10.15
C SER A 51 8.07 -12.89 -11.09
N VAL A 52 7.61 -12.54 -12.29
CA VAL A 52 8.41 -11.72 -13.23
C VAL A 52 8.65 -10.32 -12.67
N LEU A 53 7.60 -9.65 -12.19
CA LEU A 53 7.71 -8.26 -11.70
C LEU A 53 8.59 -8.11 -10.45
N THR A 54 8.68 -9.15 -9.63
CA THR A 54 9.38 -9.09 -8.34
C THR A 54 10.62 -9.96 -8.26
N ASN A 55 11.16 -10.35 -9.43
CA ASN A 55 12.36 -11.17 -9.53
C ASN A 55 12.27 -12.47 -8.71
N GLY A 56 11.16 -13.20 -8.91
CA GLY A 56 10.84 -14.43 -8.21
C GLY A 56 10.33 -14.23 -6.78
N GLY A 57 9.71 -13.09 -6.47
CA GLY A 57 9.26 -12.79 -5.11
C GLY A 57 10.42 -12.51 -4.17
N ARG A 58 11.41 -11.71 -4.58
CA ARG A 58 12.53 -11.31 -3.71
C ARG A 58 12.37 -9.90 -3.13
N ASP A 59 11.29 -9.21 -3.50
CA ASP A 59 10.94 -7.89 -3.00
C ASP A 59 10.32 -7.96 -1.58
N ILE A 60 10.09 -6.81 -0.96
CA ILE A 60 9.56 -6.72 0.40
C ILE A 60 8.08 -7.13 0.53
N VAL A 61 7.31 -7.08 -0.56
CA VAL A 61 5.86 -7.36 -0.58
C VAL A 61 5.57 -8.84 -0.79
N PHE A 62 6.27 -9.52 -1.71
CA PHE A 62 6.00 -10.92 -2.05
C PHE A 62 7.03 -11.93 -1.55
N ALA A 63 8.14 -11.50 -0.93
CA ALA A 63 9.09 -12.46 -0.39
C ALA A 63 8.46 -13.40 0.64
N PRO A 64 8.67 -14.73 0.51
CA PRO A 64 8.26 -15.69 1.51
C PRO A 64 8.81 -15.30 2.88
N TYR A 65 8.01 -15.54 3.91
CA TYR A 65 8.44 -15.21 5.25
C TYR A 65 9.67 -16.04 5.63
N GLY A 66 10.73 -15.36 6.07
CA GLY A 66 12.03 -15.96 6.35
C GLY A 66 13.08 -14.88 6.62
N ASP A 67 14.35 -15.27 6.72
CA ASP A 67 15.42 -14.36 7.12
C ASP A 67 15.63 -13.20 6.14
N HIS A 68 15.51 -13.48 4.83
CA HIS A 68 15.56 -12.46 3.78
C HIS A 68 14.47 -11.39 3.97
N TRP A 69 13.22 -11.81 4.09
CA TRP A 69 12.09 -10.88 4.30
C TRP A 69 12.23 -10.11 5.63
N ARG A 70 12.66 -10.79 6.71
CA ARG A 70 12.90 -10.14 8.01
C ARG A 70 13.97 -9.06 7.92
N GLN A 71 15.05 -9.31 7.18
CA GLN A 71 16.10 -8.33 6.96
C GLN A 71 15.62 -7.14 6.12
N LEU A 72 14.90 -7.38 5.01
CA LEU A 72 14.30 -6.32 4.20
C LEU A 72 13.34 -5.45 5.02
N ARG A 73 12.46 -6.07 5.80
CA ARG A 73 11.53 -5.37 6.70
C ARG A 73 12.27 -4.53 7.74
N LYS A 74 13.33 -5.07 8.34
CA LYS A 74 14.16 -4.34 9.31
C LYS A 74 14.76 -3.08 8.69
N ILE A 75 15.36 -3.20 7.50
CA ILE A 75 15.92 -2.06 6.77
C ILE A 75 14.83 -1.03 6.47
N ALA A 76 13.69 -1.45 5.92
CA ALA A 76 12.60 -0.53 5.58
C ALA A 76 12.08 0.22 6.82
N VAL A 77 11.87 -0.46 7.95
CA VAL A 77 11.37 0.15 9.18
C VAL A 77 12.38 1.12 9.79
N LEU A 78 13.67 0.76 9.83
CA LEU A 78 14.68 1.60 10.47
C LEU A 78 15.08 2.79 9.60
N GLU A 79 15.29 2.55 8.30
CA GLU A 79 15.90 3.53 7.41
C GLU A 79 14.89 4.40 6.68
N LEU A 80 13.71 3.86 6.34
CA LEU A 80 12.72 4.56 5.50
C LEU A 80 11.50 5.02 6.30
N LEU A 81 11.00 4.16 7.20
CA LEU A 81 9.71 4.35 7.88
C LEU A 81 9.86 4.68 9.36
N SER A 82 11.07 5.00 9.83
CA SER A 82 11.26 5.42 11.22
C SER A 82 10.65 6.80 11.45
N PRO A 83 10.16 7.12 12.67
CA PRO A 83 9.55 8.42 12.95
C PRO A 83 10.44 9.60 12.57
N GLY A 84 11.74 9.51 12.86
CA GLY A 84 12.73 10.54 12.50
C GLY A 84 12.83 10.72 10.99
N ARG A 85 12.91 9.64 10.22
CA ARG A 85 12.97 9.71 8.75
C ARG A 85 11.67 10.27 8.17
N VAL A 86 10.51 9.79 8.63
CA VAL A 86 9.20 10.30 8.17
C VAL A 86 9.06 11.81 8.45
N LEU A 87 9.54 12.28 9.60
CA LEU A 87 9.55 13.70 9.96
C LEU A 87 10.52 14.51 9.09
N SER A 88 11.68 13.97 8.69
CA SER A 88 12.59 14.68 7.78
C SER A 88 11.97 14.99 6.43
N PHE A 89 10.98 14.21 5.97
CA PHE A 89 10.25 14.43 4.73
C PHE A 89 9.02 15.34 4.89
N ARG A 90 8.86 16.01 6.04
CA ARG A 90 7.71 16.87 6.31
C ARG A 90 7.59 18.01 5.31
N ALA A 91 8.70 18.71 5.03
CA ALA A 91 8.71 19.85 4.11
C ALA A 91 8.20 19.46 2.71
N ILE A 92 8.62 18.30 2.19
CA ILE A 92 8.14 17.77 0.90
C ILE A 92 6.61 17.66 0.90
N ARG A 93 6.01 17.09 1.95
CA ARG A 93 4.55 16.94 2.03
C ARG A 93 3.83 18.28 2.12
N GLU A 94 4.37 19.20 2.92
CA GLU A 94 3.79 20.55 3.06
C GLU A 94 3.85 21.32 1.74
N GLU A 95 4.96 21.24 1.00
CA GLU A 95 5.12 21.86 -0.31
C GLU A 95 4.15 21.30 -1.36
N GLU A 96 4.05 19.97 -1.50
CA GLU A 96 3.16 19.36 -2.50
C GLU A 96 1.68 19.63 -2.19
N VAL A 97 1.30 19.63 -0.91
CA VAL A 97 -0.07 19.99 -0.50
C VAL A 97 -0.34 21.47 -0.72
N ALA A 98 0.60 22.36 -0.40
CA ALA A 98 0.44 23.79 -0.63
C ALA A 98 0.27 24.10 -2.13
N ALA A 99 1.08 23.47 -3.00
CA ALA A 99 0.95 23.60 -4.44
C ALA A 99 -0.44 23.18 -4.93
N MET A 100 -0.93 22.00 -4.50
CA MET A 100 -2.28 21.54 -4.82
C MET A 100 -3.36 22.52 -4.34
N LEU A 101 -3.23 23.08 -3.13
CA LEU A 101 -4.19 24.03 -2.60
C LEU A 101 -4.19 25.36 -3.37
N HIS A 102 -3.04 25.80 -3.88
CA HIS A 102 -2.98 26.97 -4.77
C HIS A 102 -3.71 26.69 -6.09
N ASP A 103 -3.48 25.54 -6.72
CA ASP A 103 -4.18 25.16 -7.96
C ASP A 103 -5.71 25.09 -7.76
N VAL A 104 -6.14 24.57 -6.60
CA VAL A 104 -7.55 24.53 -6.21
C VAL A 104 -8.10 25.94 -5.99
N ALA A 105 -7.36 26.83 -5.34
CA ALA A 105 -7.78 28.21 -5.11
C ALA A 105 -7.91 28.98 -6.43
N ASP A 106 -6.97 28.81 -7.36
CA ASP A 106 -7.00 29.44 -8.69
C ASP A 106 -8.18 28.92 -9.52
N ALA A 107 -8.45 27.61 -9.47
CA ALA A 107 -9.63 27.04 -10.11
C ALA A 107 -10.94 27.58 -9.49
N ALA A 108 -11.01 27.68 -8.17
CA ALA A 108 -12.17 28.24 -7.47
C ALA A 108 -12.41 29.71 -7.83
N ALA A 109 -11.34 30.53 -7.90
CA ALA A 109 -11.42 31.93 -8.33
C ALA A 109 -11.93 32.06 -9.78
N ALA A 110 -11.60 31.09 -10.64
CA ALA A 110 -12.10 30.99 -12.00
C ALA A 110 -13.46 30.29 -12.14
N ALA A 111 -14.11 29.91 -11.01
CA ALA A 111 -15.33 29.11 -10.97
C ALA A 111 -15.24 27.81 -11.80
N ARG A 112 -14.04 27.21 -11.87
CA ARG A 112 -13.78 25.97 -12.60
C ARG A 112 -13.84 24.76 -11.65
N PRO A 113 -14.50 23.66 -12.05
CA PRO A 113 -14.48 22.43 -11.28
C PRO A 113 -13.06 21.83 -11.24
N VAL A 114 -12.75 21.16 -10.13
CA VAL A 114 -11.46 20.47 -9.92
C VAL A 114 -11.70 18.98 -9.73
N GLU A 115 -10.99 18.17 -10.51
CA GLU A 115 -10.95 16.72 -10.35
C GLU A 115 -9.99 16.32 -9.23
N LEU A 116 -10.51 16.23 -8.00
CA LEU A 116 -9.70 15.95 -6.80
C LEU A 116 -8.92 14.64 -6.87
N HIS A 117 -9.45 13.62 -7.56
CA HIS A 117 -8.74 12.35 -7.71
C HIS A 117 -7.40 12.53 -8.45
N ALA A 118 -7.39 13.34 -9.52
CA ALA A 118 -6.18 13.63 -10.28
C ALA A 118 -5.19 14.42 -9.43
N CYS A 119 -5.65 15.47 -8.74
CA CYS A 119 -4.82 16.28 -7.84
C CYS A 119 -4.16 15.46 -6.74
N LEU A 120 -4.93 14.63 -6.03
CA LEU A 120 -4.42 13.78 -4.95
C LEU A 120 -3.43 12.73 -5.48
N SER A 121 -3.67 12.18 -6.67
CA SER A 121 -2.76 11.24 -7.30
C SER A 121 -1.41 11.89 -7.60
N VAL A 122 -1.40 13.11 -8.14
CA VAL A 122 -0.17 13.89 -8.37
C VAL A 122 0.58 14.15 -7.06
N VAL A 123 -0.12 14.59 -6.01
CA VAL A 123 0.49 14.84 -4.70
C VAL A 123 1.15 13.58 -4.13
N VAL A 124 0.47 12.43 -4.15
CA VAL A 124 1.02 11.17 -3.63
C VAL A 124 2.23 10.71 -4.47
N SER A 125 2.15 10.84 -5.79
CA SER A 125 3.24 10.48 -6.69
C SER A 125 4.46 11.39 -6.46
N ASN A 126 4.28 12.70 -6.41
CA ASN A 126 5.38 13.64 -6.18
C ASN A 126 6.01 13.46 -4.80
N ILE A 127 5.21 13.29 -3.74
CA ILE A 127 5.75 13.00 -2.41
C ILE A 127 6.60 11.73 -2.47
N THR A 128 6.06 10.64 -3.03
CA THR A 128 6.78 9.36 -3.11
C THR A 128 8.10 9.53 -3.86
N VAL A 129 8.07 10.15 -5.03
CA VAL A 129 9.24 10.30 -5.89
C VAL A 129 10.27 11.23 -5.25
N ARG A 130 9.84 12.35 -4.65
CA ARG A 130 10.73 13.26 -3.96
C ARG A 130 11.40 12.64 -2.75
N THR A 131 10.69 11.78 -2.02
CA THR A 131 11.27 11.04 -0.89
C THR A 131 12.26 9.97 -1.31
N VAL A 132 12.09 9.35 -2.48
CA VAL A 132 12.94 8.25 -2.96
C VAL A 132 14.14 8.76 -3.78
N MET A 133 13.91 9.74 -4.67
CA MET A 133 14.85 10.18 -5.70
C MET A 133 15.49 11.55 -5.40
N GLY A 134 15.07 12.26 -4.35
CA GLY A 134 15.48 13.65 -4.11
C GLY A 134 14.62 14.65 -4.90
N ASP A 135 15.14 15.81 -5.29
CA ASP A 135 14.35 16.94 -5.84
C ASP A 135 13.73 16.75 -7.25
N TYR A 136 13.44 15.51 -7.66
CA TYR A 136 12.74 15.22 -8.90
C TYR A 136 11.22 15.45 -8.77
N ARG A 137 10.63 16.24 -9.68
CA ARG A 137 9.17 16.47 -9.76
C ARG A 137 8.63 15.91 -11.07
N PHE A 138 7.50 15.19 -11.02
CA PHE A 138 6.75 14.85 -12.24
C PHE A 138 6.04 16.13 -12.72
N LYS A 139 6.34 16.54 -13.95
CA LYS A 139 5.70 17.68 -14.64
C LYS A 139 4.38 17.27 -15.26
#